data_AF-A0A8W8LWH1-F1
#
_entry.id   AF-A0A8W8LWH1-F1
#
_cell.length_a   1.000
_cell.length_b   1.000
_cell.length_c   1.000
_cell.angle_alpha   90.00
_cell.angle_beta   90.00
_cell.angle_gamma   90.00
#
_symmetry.space_group_name_H-M   'P 1'
#
loop_
_entity.id
_entity.type
_entity.pdbx_description
1 polymer ?
#
loop_
_entity_poly.entity_id
_entity_poly.type
_entity_poly.pdbx_seq_one_letter_code
_entity_poly.pdbx_strand_id
1 'polypeptide(L)' 'MIPKLFQWLLGAGLFIAVWLAFVLEKVDIQLTEIQRTLVLISPLLAVGIFGLVSAAEEIQQQIKEAKEDLSRKGFKFDDT' A
#
# COMPACT_ATOMS: atom_id res chain seq x y z
N MET A 1 6.23 -1.76 28.29
CA MET A 1 5.41 -1.75 27.04
C MET A 1 6.14 -0.90 26.02
N ILE A 2 6.45 -1.46 24.85
CA ILE A 2 7.04 -0.68 23.75
C ILE A 2 5.88 0.04 23.05
N PRO A 3 5.94 1.37 22.85
CA PRO A 3 4.88 2.09 22.17
C PRO A 3 4.80 1.65 20.70
N LYS A 4 3.58 1.54 20.15
CA LYS A 4 3.33 1.14 18.75
C LYS A 4 4.15 1.97 17.76
N LEU A 5 4.36 3.25 18.06
CA LEU A 5 5.23 4.14 17.30
C LEU A 5 6.65 3.59 17.14
N PHE A 6 7.23 3.04 18.21
CA PHE A 6 8.59 2.50 18.21
C PHE A 6 8.68 1.20 17.39
N GLN A 7 7.61 0.39 17.40
CA GLN A 7 7.51 -0.82 16.59
C GLN A 7 7.45 -0.49 15.09
N TRP A 8 6.64 0.50 14.69
CA TRP A 8 6.59 1.00 13.33
C TRP A 8 7.90 1.65 12.90
N LEU A 9 8.55 2.41 13.79
CA LEU A 9 9.85 3.03 13.54
C LEU A 9 10.94 1.98 13.25
N LEU A 10 10.96 0.88 14.02
CA LEU A 10 11.92 -0.20 13.79
C LEU A 10 11.65 -0.94 12.48
N GLY A 11 10.40 -1.29 12.20
CA GLY A 11 10.04 -1.99 10.96
C GLY A 11 10.28 -1.14 9.70
N ALA A 12 9.80 0.11 9.71
CA ALA A 12 10.03 1.05 8.62
C ALA A 12 11.51 1.41 8.48
N GLY A 13 12.22 1.57 9.60
CA GLY A 13 13.65 1.86 9.61
C GLY A 13 14.49 0.76 8.97
N LEU A 14 14.18 -0.52 9.25
CA LEU A 14 14.84 -1.66 8.61
C LEU A 14 14.57 -1.70 7.10
N PHE A 15 13.33 -1.47 6.70
CA PHE A 15 12.96 -1.42 5.29
C PHE A 15 13.68 -0.28 4.56
N ILE A 16 13.67 0.92 5.14
CA ILE A 16 14.37 2.09 4.60
C ILE A 16 15.88 1.86 4.57
N ALA A 17 16.48 1.18 5.55
CA ALA A 17 17.90 0.88 5.55
C ALA A 17 18.31 -0.04 4.40
N VAL A 18 17.52 -1.10 4.15
CA VAL A 18 17.73 -1.99 3.00
C VAL A 18 17.55 -1.21 1.70
N TRP A 19 16.48 -0.42 1.60
CA TRP A 19 16.22 0.45 0.46
C TRP A 19 17.37 1.44 0.17
N LEU A 20 17.85 2.13 1.20
CA LEU A 20 18.95 3.09 1.08
C LEU A 20 20.20 2.41 0.53
N ALA A 21 20.49 1.17 0.95
CA ALA A 21 21.63 0.42 0.44
C ALA A 21 21.55 0.16 -1.07
N PHE A 22 20.34 -0.02 -1.61
CA PHE A 22 20.11 -0.11 -3.06
C PHE A 22 20.23 1.25 -3.75
N VAL A 23 19.76 2.34 -3.12
CA VAL A 23 19.87 3.72 -3.64
C VAL A 23 21.32 4.20 -3.69
N LEU A 24 22.13 3.83 -2.70
CA LEU A 24 23.54 4.23 -2.54
C LEU A 24 24.49 3.53 -3.52
N GLU A 25 23.97 2.82 -4.52
CA GLU A 25 24.73 2.29 -5.66
C GLU A 25 25.92 1.41 -5.25
N LYS A 26 25.82 0.76 -4.09
CA LYS A 26 26.84 -0.17 -3.58
C LYS A 26 26.87 -1.50 -4.33
N VAL A 27 26.02 -1.67 -5.35
CA VAL A 27 25.93 -2.91 -6.12
C VAL A 27 26.05 -2.58 -7.60
N ASP A 28 27.20 -2.95 -8.16
CA ASP A 28 27.53 -2.91 -9.58
C ASP A 28 26.70 -4.00 -10.29
N ILE A 29 25.40 -3.75 -10.44
CA ILE A 29 24.50 -4.59 -11.23
C ILE A 29 24.24 -3.80 -12.50
N GLN A 30 24.42 -4.43 -13.67
CA GLN A 30 24.14 -3.87 -15.00
C GLN A 30 22.63 -3.61 -15.20
N LEU A 31 22.05 -2.75 -14.37
CA LEU A 31 20.63 -2.43 -14.37
C LEU A 31 20.35 -1.43 -15.50
N THR A 32 19.46 -1.81 -16.40
CA THR A 32 18.84 -0.91 -17.37
C THR A 32 18.30 0.33 -16.65
N GLU A 33 18.36 1.52 -17.27
CA GLU A 33 17.95 2.80 -16.64
C GLU A 33 16.55 2.76 -15.98
N ILE A 34 15.66 1.94 -16.52
CA ILE A 34 14.30 1.71 -16.01
C ILE A 34 14.33 1.08 -14.61
N GLN A 35 15.18 0.08 -14.37
CA GLN A 35 15.26 -0.62 -13.08
C GLN A 35 15.83 0.28 -11.99
N ARG A 36 16.84 1.09 -12.31
CA ARG A 36 17.34 2.13 -11.40
C ARG A 36 16.25 3.11 -11.02
N THR A 37 15.48 3.57 -11.99
CA THR A 37 14.34 4.48 -11.74
C THR A 37 13.29 3.82 -10.86
N LEU A 38 12.94 2.55 -11.12
CA LEU A 38 11.99 1.77 -10.31
C LEU A 38 12.46 1.63 -8.85
N VAL A 39 13.76 1.37 -8.66
CA VAL A 39 14.46 1.30 -7.37
C VAL A 39 14.78 2.68 -6.80
N LEU A 40 14.31 3.78 -7.40
CA LEU A 40 14.28 5.09 -6.75
C LEU A 40 12.85 5.48 -6.34
N ILE A 41 11.86 5.04 -7.12
CA ILE A 41 10.45 5.35 -6.86
C ILE A 41 9.70 4.27 -6.07
N SER A 42 10.30 3.12 -5.77
CA SER A 42 9.58 2.04 -5.06
C SER A 42 8.89 2.42 -3.74
N PRO A 43 9.43 3.31 -2.87
CA PRO A 43 8.77 3.69 -1.62
C PRO A 43 7.54 4.52 -1.95
N LEU A 44 7.65 5.37 -2.97
CA LEU A 44 6.55 6.18 -3.49
C LEU A 44 5.47 5.29 -4.13
N LEU A 45 5.87 4.27 -4.90
CA LEU A 45 4.96 3.28 -5.46
C LEU A 45 4.27 2.46 -4.35
N ALA A 46 5.01 2.03 -3.33
CA ALA A 46 4.47 1.25 -2.22
C ALA A 46 3.42 2.06 -1.44
N VAL A 47 3.71 3.33 -1.11
CA VAL A 47 2.75 4.22 -0.46
C VAL A 47 1.56 4.52 -1.37
N GLY A 48 1.78 4.74 -2.66
CA GLY A 48 0.72 4.97 -3.64
C GLY A 48 -0.23 3.77 -3.77
N ILE A 49 0.31 2.57 -3.93
CA ILE A 49 -0.47 1.32 -4.00
C ILE A 49 -1.20 1.08 -2.67
N PHE A 50 -0.52 1.26 -1.54
CA PHE A 50 -1.15 1.13 -0.22
C PHE A 50 -2.35 2.08 -0.07
N GLY A 51 -2.19 3.34 -0.48
CA GLY A 51 -3.29 4.31 -0.48
C GLY A 51 -4.44 3.92 -1.40
N LEU A 52 -4.14 3.47 -2.62
CA LEU A 52 -5.15 3.03 -3.59
C LEU A 52 -5.92 1.81 -3.09
N VAL A 53 -5.23 0.81 -2.53
CA VAL A 53 -5.86 -0.39 -1.96
C VAL A 53 -6.76 -0.01 -0.77
N SER A 54 -6.26 0.81 0.15
CA SER A 54 -7.04 1.26 1.30
C SER A 54 -8.31 2.02 0.87
N ALA A 55 -8.20 2.90 -0.13
CA ALA A 55 -9.35 3.63 -0.66
C ALA A 55 -10.35 2.70 -1.37
N ALA A 56 -9.85 1.72 -2.12
CA ALA A 56 -10.69 0.72 -2.77
C ALA A 56 -11.47 -0.13 -1.76
N GLU A 57 -10.82 -0.57 -0.68
CA GLU A 57 -11.47 -1.32 0.40
C GLU A 57 -12.55 -0.51 1.10
N GLU A 58 -12.28 0.77 1.40
CA GLU A 58 -13.27 1.67 2.01
C GLU A 58 -14.51 1.83 1.13
N ILE A 59 -14.33 2.03 -0.18
CA ILE A 59 -15.43 2.14 -1.14
C ILE A 59 -16.23 0.83 -1.19
N GLN A 60 -15.57 -0.33 -1.22
CA GLN A 60 -16.25 -1.63 -1.20
C GLN A 60 -17.10 -1.82 0.07
N GLN A 61 -16.59 -1.38 1.22
CA GLN A 61 -17.34 -1.45 2.47
C GLN A 61 -18.58 -0.55 2.45
N GLN A 62 -18.47 0.68 1.95
CA GLN A 62 -19.63 1.58 1.81
C GLN A 62 -20.71 1.01 0.87
N ILE A 63 -20.31 0.38 -0.24
CA ILE A 63 -21.24 -0.30 -1.15
C ILE A 63 -21.97 -1.43 -0.42
N LYS A 64 -21.26 -2.24 0.37
CA LYS A 64 -21.85 -3.33 1.15
C LYS A 64 -22.88 -2.82 2.16
N GLU A 65 -22.53 -1.80 2.94
CA GLU A 65 -23.41 -1.21 3.95
C GLU A 65 -24.66 -0.57 3.31
N ALA A 66 -24.50 0.12 2.18
CA ALA A 66 -25.62 0.69 1.42
C ALA A 66 -26.55 -0.41 0.86
N LYS A 67 -26.00 -1.52 0.35
CA LYS A 67 -26.78 -2.67 -0.14
C LYS A 67 -27.59 -3.31 1.01
N GLU A 68 -27.00 -3.43 2.20
CA GLU A 68 -27.68 -3.94 3.39
C GLU A 68 -28.84 -3.02 3.87
N ASP A 69 -28.63 -1.70 3.89
CA ASP A 69 -29.68 -0.74 4.27
C ASP A 69 -30.87 -0.74 3.28
N LEU A 70 -30.58 -0.88 2.00
CA LEU A 70 -31.60 -0.99 0.95
C LEU A 70 -32.32 -2.34 0.98
N SER A 71 -31.61 -3.44 1.28
CA SER A 71 -32.23 -4.75 1.50
C SER A 71 -33.22 -4.70 2.68
N ARG A 72 -32.86 -4.02 3.77
CA ARG A 72 -33.79 -3.74 4.89
C ARG A 72 -35.01 -2.93 4.48
N LYS A 73 -34.90 -2.08 3.47
CA LYS A 73 -36.03 -1.31 2.88
C LYS A 73 -36.84 -2.11 1.85
N GLY A 74 -36.48 -3.37 1.59
CA GLY A 74 -37.21 -4.29 0.72
C GLY A 74 -36.77 -4.27 -0.75
N PHE A 75 -35.66 -3.60 -1.08
CA PHE A 75 -35.12 -3.60 -2.43
C PHE A 75 -34.33 -4.91 -2.70
N LYS A 76 -34.54 -5.51 -3.87
CA LYS A 76 -33.78 -6.68 -4.36
C LYS A 76 -32.74 -6.22 -5.37
N PHE A 77 -31.52 -6.75 -5.25
CA PHE A 77 -30.42 -6.47 -6.16
C PHE A 77 -30.22 -7.63 -7.12
N ASP A 78 -30.02 -7.33 -8.39
CA ASP A 78 -29.60 -8.31 -9.39
C ASP A 78 -28.08 -8.44 -9.31
N ASP A 79 -27.57 -9.65 -9.10
CA ASP A 79 -26.13 -9.92 -9.11
C ASP A 79 -25.78 -10.35 -10.56
N THR A 80 -25.43 -9.38 -11.41
CA THR A 80 -24.90 -9.63 -12.77
C THR A 80 -23.40 -9.89 -12.74
#